data_AF-A0A1A8XKN1-F1
#
_entry.id   AF-A0A1A8XKN1-F1
#
_cell.length_a   1.000
_cell.length_b   1.000
_cell.length_c   1.000
_cell.angle_alpha   90.00
_cell.angle_beta   90.00
_cell.angle_gamma   90.00
#
_symmetry.space_group_name_H-M   'P 1'
#
loop_
_entity.id
_entity.type
_entity.pdbx_description
1 polymer ?
#
loop_
_entity_poly.entity_id
_entity_poly.type
_entity_poly.pdbx_seq_one_letter_code
_entity_poly.pdbx_strand_id
1 'polypeptide(L)'
;MKLKARIVRYADDFVVLCGGKVDPPLATVRRVLDRLDLTLNESKTRIVDARRESFTFLGFEIRVSKSWRSGKSYPHVCPAPKSLAKIKERIKQQTDRRLTPVPLGDVVKNMNASLRGWVGYFHYRNSSKVLDKVKTQAEQRLRTHLMKRHKIQDRGTALQRFPRQKLYANYGLYKVPVTAGWKTAHASV
;
A
#
# COMPACT_ATOMS: atom_id res chain seq x y z
N MET A 1 -8.53 -3.26 -38.02
CA MET A 1 -9.09 -3.63 -36.69
C MET A 1 -8.35 -2.86 -35.60
N LYS A 2 -9.03 -2.02 -34.81
CA LYS A 2 -8.43 -1.44 -33.59
C LYS A 2 -8.31 -2.56 -32.55
N LEU A 3 -7.09 -2.85 -32.11
CA LEU A 3 -6.86 -3.71 -30.94
C LEU A 3 -7.60 -3.06 -29.75
N LYS A 4 -8.54 -3.78 -29.13
CA LYS A 4 -9.21 -3.33 -27.90
C LYS A 4 -8.24 -3.44 -26.72
N ALA A 5 -7.10 -2.76 -26.80
CA ALA A 5 -6.00 -2.82 -25.85
C ALA A 5 -5.53 -1.41 -25.49
N ARG A 6 -5.15 -1.22 -24.22
CA ARG A 6 -4.57 0.02 -23.72
C ARG A 6 -3.31 -0.28 -22.93
N ILE A 7 -2.20 0.34 -23.32
CA ILE A 7 -0.95 0.27 -22.56
C ILE A 7 -0.91 1.35 -21.48
N VAL A 8 -0.42 0.99 -20.30
CA VAL A 8 -0.06 1.89 -19.21
C VAL A 8 1.37 1.55 -18.80
N ARG A 9 2.28 2.51 -18.91
CA ARG A 9 3.72 2.33 -18.63
C ARG A 9 4.19 3.31 -17.57
N TYR A 10 5.12 2.86 -16.73
CA TYR A 10 5.87 3.67 -15.78
C TYR A 10 7.33 3.16 -15.74
N ALA A 11 8.27 3.99 -16.19
CA ALA A 11 9.65 3.56 -16.43
C ALA A 11 9.72 2.25 -17.26
N ASP A 12 10.34 1.20 -16.72
CA ASP A 12 10.47 -0.13 -17.33
C ASP A 12 9.25 -1.05 -17.11
N ASP A 13 8.37 -0.72 -16.16
CA ASP A 13 7.19 -1.52 -15.83
C ASP A 13 5.97 -1.07 -16.65
N PHE A 14 5.22 -2.01 -17.21
CA PHE A 14 4.01 -1.70 -17.96
C PHE A 14 2.96 -2.80 -17.88
N VAL A 15 1.71 -2.40 -18.05
CA VAL A 15 0.56 -3.30 -18.17
C VAL A 15 -0.20 -3.03 -19.45
N VAL A 16 -0.68 -4.09 -20.10
CA VAL A 16 -1.52 -4.00 -21.30
C VAL A 16 -2.91 -4.51 -20.93
N LEU A 17 -3.86 -3.59 -20.89
CA LEU A 17 -5.25 -3.88 -20.56
C LEU A 17 -6.00 -4.27 -21.84
N CYS A 18 -6.38 -5.53 -21.95
CA CYS A 18 -7.12 -6.07 -23.09
C CYS A 18 -8.61 -6.22 -22.76
N GLY A 19 -9.49 -5.68 -23.61
CA GLY A 19 -10.94 -5.87 -23.53
C GLY A 19 -11.45 -7.13 -24.24
N GLY A 20 -10.55 -7.97 -24.77
CA GLY A 20 -10.82 -9.15 -25.59
C GLY A 20 -9.59 -10.04 -25.72
N LYS A 21 -9.37 -10.62 -26.91
CA LYS A 21 -8.23 -11.53 -27.16
C LYS A 21 -6.87 -10.89 -26.79
N VAL A 22 -6.02 -11.66 -26.13
CA VAL A 22 -4.72 -11.21 -25.61
C VAL A 22 -3.59 -11.43 -26.62
N ASP A 23 -3.70 -12.44 -27.49
CA ASP A 23 -2.61 -12.81 -28.41
C ASP A 23 -2.23 -11.69 -29.40
N PRO A 24 -3.18 -10.98 -30.05
CA PRO A 24 -2.81 -9.94 -31.01
C PRO A 24 -2.12 -8.72 -30.36
N PRO A 25 -2.59 -8.19 -29.21
CA PRO A 25 -1.84 -7.18 -28.45
C PRO A 25 -0.47 -7.67 -27.99
N LEU A 26 -0.35 -8.90 -27.48
CA LEU A 26 0.92 -9.44 -27.00
C LEU A 26 1.94 -9.60 -28.13
N ALA A 27 1.53 -10.09 -29.30
CA ALA A 27 2.39 -10.18 -30.49
C ALA A 27 2.85 -8.80 -30.99
N THR A 28 2.03 -7.77 -30.79
CA THR A 28 2.40 -6.39 -31.13
C THR A 28 3.44 -5.85 -30.15
N VAL A 29 3.27 -6.10 -28.85
CA VAL A 29 4.25 -5.73 -27.81
C VAL A 29 5.60 -6.39 -28.07
N ARG A 30 5.62 -7.70 -28.36
CA ARG A 30 6.84 -8.45 -28.71
C ARG A 30 7.58 -7.78 -29.88
N ARG A 31 6.89 -7.54 -31.00
CA ARG A 31 7.49 -6.87 -32.17
C ARG A 31 8.05 -5.48 -31.88
N VAL A 32 7.42 -4.71 -30.99
CA VAL A 32 7.91 -3.37 -30.63
C VAL A 32 9.15 -3.46 -29.77
N LEU A 33 9.18 -4.38 -28.81
CA LEU A 33 10.35 -4.58 -27.95
C LEU A 33 11.53 -5.14 -28.73
N ASP A 34 11.30 -6.09 -29.65
CA ASP A 34 12.33 -6.64 -30.52
C ASP A 34 12.99 -5.53 -31.38
N ARG A 35 12.21 -4.55 -31.85
CA ARG A 35 12.75 -3.39 -32.59
C ARG A 35 13.60 -2.44 -31.73
N LEU A 36 13.47 -2.53 -30.42
CA LEU A 36 14.24 -1.73 -29.46
C LEU A 36 15.39 -2.56 -28.85
N ASP A 37 15.66 -3.76 -29.40
CA ASP A 37 16.61 -4.74 -28.86
C ASP A 37 16.32 -5.10 -27.39
N LEU A 38 15.04 -5.08 -27.01
CA LEU A 38 14.56 -5.45 -25.69
C LEU A 38 13.79 -6.76 -25.75
N THR A 39 14.01 -7.64 -24.78
CA THR A 39 13.25 -8.88 -24.64
C THR A 39 12.28 -8.82 -23.47
N LEU A 40 11.08 -9.37 -23.65
CA LEU A 40 10.15 -9.58 -22.55
C LEU A 40 10.77 -10.58 -21.57
N ASN A 41 10.81 -10.21 -20.31
CA ASN A 41 11.14 -11.16 -19.26
C ASN A 41 9.94 -12.11 -19.07
N GLU A 42 10.01 -13.29 -19.68
CA GLU A 42 8.91 -14.28 -19.64
C GLU A 42 8.60 -14.75 -18.21
N SER A 43 9.59 -14.76 -17.31
CA SER A 43 9.37 -15.10 -15.89
C SER A 43 8.58 -14.04 -15.13
N LYS A 44 8.59 -12.78 -15.59
CA LYS A 44 7.83 -11.67 -15.00
C LYS A 44 6.52 -11.41 -15.72
N THR A 45 6.40 -11.82 -16.98
CA THR A 45 5.23 -11.53 -17.81
C THR A 45 4.12 -12.51 -17.47
N ARG A 46 2.99 -12.00 -16.97
CA ARG A 46 1.83 -12.81 -16.62
C ARG A 46 0.57 -12.27 -17.29
N ILE A 47 -0.15 -13.15 -17.99
CA ILE A 47 -1.48 -12.87 -18.48
C ILE A 47 -2.45 -13.16 -17.34
N VAL A 48 -3.24 -12.16 -16.96
CA VAL A 48 -4.15 -12.20 -15.81
C VAL A 48 -5.54 -11.77 -16.25
N ASP A 49 -6.56 -12.55 -15.89
CA ASP A 49 -7.95 -12.07 -16.01
C ASP A 49 -8.33 -11.28 -14.75
N ALA A 50 -8.25 -9.95 -14.85
CA ALA A 50 -8.56 -9.03 -13.76
C ALA A 50 -10.01 -9.17 -13.22
N ARG A 51 -10.91 -9.89 -13.90
CA ARG A 51 -12.27 -10.21 -13.43
C ARG A 51 -12.31 -11.39 -12.47
N ARG A 52 -11.30 -12.25 -12.50
CA ARG A 52 -11.20 -13.47 -11.69
C ARG A 52 -10.13 -13.35 -10.61
N GLU A 53 -9.04 -12.66 -10.91
CA GLU A 53 -7.87 -12.54 -10.06
C GLU A 53 -7.34 -11.10 -10.03
N SER A 54 -6.46 -10.82 -9.06
CA SER A 54 -5.79 -9.53 -8.95
C SER A 54 -4.41 -9.56 -9.59
N PHE A 55 -3.95 -8.40 -10.06
CA PHE A 55 -2.55 -8.19 -10.41
C PHE A 55 -1.97 -7.03 -9.61
N THR A 56 -0.65 -7.00 -9.50
CA THR A 56 0.07 -5.92 -8.82
C THR A 56 0.73 -5.01 -9.85
N PHE A 57 0.60 -3.70 -9.68
CA PHE A 57 1.28 -2.70 -10.48
C PHE A 57 1.60 -1.49 -9.60
N LEU A 58 2.85 -0.99 -9.63
CA LEU A 58 3.32 0.16 -8.83
C LEU A 58 3.00 0.08 -7.33
N GLY A 59 3.00 -1.14 -6.78
CA GLY A 59 2.70 -1.40 -5.37
C GLY A 59 1.21 -1.40 -5.01
N PHE A 60 0.32 -1.28 -5.99
CA PHE A 60 -1.13 -1.46 -5.84
C PHE A 60 -1.56 -2.84 -6.31
N GLU A 61 -2.52 -3.43 -5.61
CA GLU A 61 -3.30 -4.56 -6.08
C GLU A 61 -4.55 -4.03 -6.80
N ILE A 62 -4.76 -4.51 -8.02
CA ILE A 62 -5.82 -4.09 -8.92
C ILE A 62 -6.65 -5.31 -9.33
N ARG A 63 -7.97 -5.20 -9.25
CA ARG A 63 -8.93 -6.20 -9.73
C ARG A 63 -10.25 -5.57 -10.11
N VAL A 64 -11.08 -6.26 -10.88
CA VAL A 64 -12.49 -5.88 -11.07
C VAL A 64 -13.30 -6.48 -9.92
N SER A 65 -14.08 -5.63 -9.24
CA SER A 65 -14.98 -6.05 -8.17
C SER A 65 -16.41 -5.64 -8.52
N LYS A 66 -17.40 -6.33 -7.97
CA LYS A 66 -18.81 -5.94 -8.08
C LYS A 66 -19.24 -5.13 -6.87
N SER A 67 -20.04 -4.09 -7.10
CA SER A 67 -20.69 -3.32 -6.04
C SER A 67 -21.83 -4.14 -5.46
N TRP A 68 -21.86 -4.33 -4.14
CA TRP A 68 -22.96 -5.02 -3.47
C TRP A 68 -24.28 -4.24 -3.55
N ARG A 69 -24.22 -2.89 -3.65
CA ARG A 69 -25.41 -2.03 -3.75
C ARG A 69 -26.00 -1.98 -5.14
N SER A 70 -25.16 -1.86 -6.17
CA SER A 70 -25.61 -1.57 -7.54
C SER A 70 -25.40 -2.73 -8.51
N GLY A 71 -24.72 -3.81 -8.10
CA GLY A 71 -24.30 -4.91 -8.99
C GLY A 71 -23.25 -4.53 -10.03
N LYS A 72 -22.99 -3.24 -10.25
CA LYS A 72 -22.06 -2.74 -11.27
C LYS A 72 -20.62 -3.14 -10.96
N SER A 73 -19.90 -3.52 -12.02
CA SER A 73 -18.47 -3.80 -11.95
C SER A 73 -17.69 -2.49 -11.85
N TYR A 74 -16.66 -2.46 -11.01
CA TYR A 74 -15.77 -1.31 -10.85
C TYR A 74 -14.33 -1.78 -10.63
N PRO A 75 -13.32 -0.97 -11.00
CA PRO A 75 -11.93 -1.26 -10.68
C PRO A 75 -11.69 -1.03 -9.19
N HIS A 76 -11.40 -2.11 -8.47
CA HIS A 76 -10.95 -2.07 -7.09
C HIS A 76 -9.43 -1.89 -7.08
N VAL A 77 -8.97 -0.78 -6.49
CA VAL A 77 -7.55 -0.44 -6.38
C VAL A 77 -7.21 -0.18 -4.93
N CYS A 78 -6.31 -1.00 -4.36
CA CYS A 78 -5.84 -0.84 -2.99
C CYS A 78 -4.32 -1.14 -2.91
N PRO A 79 -3.64 -0.73 -1.83
CA PRO A 79 -2.22 -1.05 -1.69
C PRO A 79 -2.00 -2.56 -1.61
N ALA A 80 -1.01 -3.07 -2.33
CA ALA A 80 -0.73 -4.49 -2.39
C ALA A 80 -0.31 -5.05 -1.02
N PRO A 81 -0.55 -6.35 -0.75
CA PRO A 81 -0.12 -6.99 0.50
C PRO A 81 1.37 -6.82 0.80
N LYS A 82 2.23 -6.88 -0.23
CA LYS A 82 3.68 -6.64 -0.11
C LYS A 82 3.99 -5.21 0.36
N SER A 83 3.30 -4.21 -0.17
CA SER A 83 3.43 -2.80 0.23
C SER A 83 2.99 -2.58 1.68
N LEU A 84 1.90 -3.23 2.11
CA LEU A 84 1.45 -3.23 3.50
C LEU A 84 2.47 -3.90 4.43
N ALA A 85 3.01 -5.05 4.05
CA ALA A 85 4.02 -5.75 4.84
C ALA A 85 5.27 -4.88 5.04
N LYS A 86 5.74 -4.22 3.97
CA LYS A 86 6.91 -3.33 4.02
C LYS A 86 6.74 -2.18 5.02
N ILE A 87 5.59 -1.50 5.05
CA ILE A 87 5.37 -0.42 6.02
C ILE A 87 5.20 -0.94 7.45
N LYS A 88 4.54 -2.10 7.64
CA LYS A 88 4.40 -2.72 8.95
C LYS A 88 5.76 -3.10 9.55
N GLU A 89 6.65 -3.64 8.71
CA GLU A 89 8.02 -4.01 9.11
C GLU A 89 8.86 -2.76 9.40
N ARG A 90 8.76 -1.72 8.55
CA ARG A 90 9.43 -0.43 8.80
C ARG A 90 9.04 0.18 10.14
N ILE A 91 7.74 0.24 10.45
CA ILE A 91 7.24 0.72 11.75
C ILE A 91 7.76 -0.16 12.89
N LYS A 92 7.76 -1.49 12.71
CA LYS A 92 8.26 -2.42 13.72
C LYS A 92 9.71 -2.13 14.08
N GLN A 93 10.57 -1.92 13.09
CA GLN A 93 11.98 -1.58 13.25
C GLN A 93 12.17 -0.20 13.91
N GLN A 94 11.39 0.79 13.49
CA GLN A 94 11.43 2.14 14.06
C GLN A 94 10.95 2.22 15.50
N THR A 95 10.23 1.20 15.99
CA THR A 95 9.79 1.11 17.39
C THR A 95 10.42 -0.08 18.11
N ASP A 96 11.58 -0.54 17.66
CA ASP A 96 12.27 -1.70 18.28
C ASP A 96 12.61 -1.43 19.75
N ARG A 97 12.76 -2.49 20.55
CA ARG A 97 13.14 -2.39 21.97
C ARG A 97 14.51 -1.75 22.13
N ARG A 98 15.45 -1.97 21.21
CA ARG A 98 16.79 -1.37 21.24
C ARG A 98 16.76 0.16 21.21
N LEU A 99 15.67 0.76 20.73
CA LEU A 99 15.48 2.19 20.66
C LEU A 99 14.87 2.80 21.95
N THR A 100 14.68 2.02 23.02
CA THR A 100 14.17 2.59 24.29
C THR A 100 15.07 3.67 24.92
N PRO A 101 16.42 3.65 24.76
CA PRO A 101 17.27 4.74 25.25
C PRO A 101 17.19 6.02 24.41
N VAL A 102 16.75 5.92 23.14
CA VAL A 102 16.62 7.07 22.23
C VAL A 102 15.51 8.01 22.73
N PRO A 103 15.61 9.34 22.57
CA PRO A 103 14.50 10.24 22.89
C PRO A 103 13.20 9.82 22.18
N LEU A 104 12.10 9.79 22.93
CA LEU A 104 10.81 9.31 22.40
C LEU A 104 10.32 10.18 21.22
N GLY A 105 10.59 11.48 21.27
CA GLY A 105 10.26 12.42 20.20
C GLY A 105 10.86 12.00 18.86
N ASP A 106 12.11 11.55 18.84
CA ASP A 106 12.79 11.11 17.61
C ASP A 106 12.21 9.81 17.06
N VAL A 107 11.89 8.87 17.95
CA VAL A 107 11.20 7.61 17.59
C VAL A 107 9.87 7.91 16.91
N VAL A 108 9.06 8.80 17.51
CA VAL A 108 7.76 9.17 16.93
C VAL A 108 7.93 9.98 15.65
N LYS A 109 8.89 10.91 15.59
CA LYS A 109 9.19 11.71 14.39
C LYS A 109 9.52 10.82 13.20
N ASN A 110 10.40 9.83 13.39
CA ASN A 110 10.80 8.90 12.32
C ASN A 110 9.64 8.01 11.86
N MET A 111 8.86 7.48 12.81
CA MET A 111 7.65 6.70 12.51
C MET A 111 6.62 7.56 11.74
N ASN A 112 6.40 8.80 12.16
CA ASN A 112 5.47 9.72 11.51
C ASN A 112 5.88 10.09 10.10
N ALA A 113 7.18 10.32 9.85
CA ALA A 113 7.69 10.58 8.51
C ALA A 113 7.39 9.42 7.55
N SER A 114 7.62 8.19 8.01
CA SER A 114 7.32 6.98 7.22
C SER A 114 5.82 6.77 6.99
N LEU A 115 5.00 7.01 8.01
CA LEU A 115 3.54 6.95 7.88
C LEU A 115 3.02 8.01 6.90
N ARG A 116 3.48 9.26 6.99
CA ARG A 116 3.06 10.35 6.11
C ARG A 116 3.43 10.07 4.66
N GLY A 117 4.67 9.66 4.39
CA GLY A 117 5.11 9.31 3.04
C GLY A 117 4.30 8.14 2.46
N TRP A 118 4.10 7.08 3.25
CA TRP A 118 3.31 5.93 2.81
C TRP A 118 1.85 6.31 2.52
N VAL A 119 1.22 7.07 3.42
CA VAL A 119 -0.15 7.56 3.22
C VAL A 119 -0.24 8.48 2.00
N GLY A 120 0.72 9.39 1.79
CA GLY A 120 0.74 10.28 0.65
C GLY A 120 0.68 9.53 -0.69
N TYR A 121 1.38 8.39 -0.79
CA TYR A 121 1.38 7.56 -1.99
C TYR A 121 0.15 6.64 -2.09
N PHE A 122 -0.27 6.02 -0.98
CA PHE A 122 -1.28 4.95 -0.98
C PHE A 122 -2.71 5.40 -0.61
N HIS A 123 -2.94 6.67 -0.28
CA HIS A 123 -4.28 7.22 0.00
C HIS A 123 -5.09 7.43 -1.29
N TYR A 124 -5.42 6.33 -1.96
CA TYR A 124 -6.12 6.30 -3.24
C TYR A 124 -7.27 5.30 -3.26
N ARG A 125 -8.43 5.73 -3.79
CA ARG A 125 -9.65 4.93 -4.05
C ARG A 125 -10.05 3.96 -2.94
N ASN A 126 -9.74 2.66 -3.06
CA ASN A 126 -10.26 1.60 -2.19
C ASN A 126 -9.28 1.25 -1.05
N SER A 127 -8.45 2.20 -0.62
CA SER A 127 -7.40 1.96 0.38
C SER A 127 -7.85 2.02 1.84
N SER A 128 -9.08 2.45 2.16
CA SER A 128 -9.59 2.64 3.53
C SER A 128 -9.31 1.45 4.46
N LYS A 129 -9.63 0.22 4.03
CA LYS A 129 -9.39 -1.00 4.84
C LYS A 129 -7.90 -1.27 5.08
N VAL A 130 -7.04 -0.93 4.13
CA VAL A 130 -5.60 -1.12 4.26
C VAL A 130 -4.99 -0.03 5.16
N LEU A 131 -5.46 1.21 5.03
CA LEU A 131 -5.07 2.32 5.88
C LEU A 131 -5.43 2.08 7.35
N ASP A 132 -6.61 1.50 7.62
CA ASP A 132 -7.00 1.12 8.99
C ASP A 132 -6.07 0.04 9.60
N LYS A 133 -5.61 -0.91 8.78
CA LYS A 133 -4.57 -1.88 9.21
C LYS A 133 -3.24 -1.19 9.55
N VAL A 134 -2.85 -0.15 8.80
CA VAL A 134 -1.64 0.64 9.07
C VAL A 134 -1.79 1.45 10.35
N LYS A 135 -2.94 2.13 10.52
CA LYS A 135 -3.30 2.86 11.75
C LYS A 135 -3.20 1.95 12.98
N THR A 136 -3.86 0.79 12.93
CA THR A 136 -3.86 -0.17 14.03
C THR A 136 -2.44 -0.65 14.35
N GLN A 137 -1.63 -0.95 13.34
CA GLN A 137 -0.23 -1.31 13.54
C GLN A 137 0.55 -0.19 14.24
N ALA A 138 0.44 1.06 13.77
CA ALA A 138 1.15 2.19 14.36
C ALA A 138 0.77 2.40 15.84
N GLU A 139 -0.53 2.38 16.16
CA GLU A 139 -1.02 2.49 17.53
C GLU A 139 -0.49 1.35 18.42
N GLN A 140 -0.53 0.11 17.93
CA GLN A 140 -0.06 -1.05 18.68
C GLN A 140 1.46 -1.01 18.90
N ARG A 141 2.23 -0.63 17.88
CA ARG A 141 3.70 -0.58 17.94
C ARG A 141 4.19 0.52 18.85
N LEU A 142 3.62 1.72 18.77
CA LEU A 142 3.95 2.81 19.69
C LEU A 142 3.62 2.43 21.14
N ARG A 143 2.43 1.85 21.38
CA ARG A 143 2.06 1.37 22.72
C ARG A 143 3.03 0.32 23.24
N THR A 144 3.40 -0.67 22.42
CA THR A 144 4.37 -1.69 22.81
C THR A 144 5.74 -1.09 23.11
N HIS A 145 6.19 -0.10 22.35
CA HIS A 145 7.45 0.61 22.64
C HIS A 145 7.39 1.36 23.98
N LEU A 146 6.28 2.07 24.26
CA LEU A 146 6.04 2.74 25.54
C LEU A 146 6.00 1.75 26.70
N MET A 147 5.35 0.60 26.54
CA MET A 147 5.37 -0.48 27.54
C MET A 147 6.79 -0.89 27.89
N LYS A 148 7.64 -1.13 26.88
CA LYS A 148 9.03 -1.52 27.10
C LYS A 148 9.85 -0.40 27.75
N ARG A 149 9.67 0.85 27.32
CA ARG A 149 10.35 2.02 27.91
C ARG A 149 9.98 2.23 29.38
N HIS A 150 8.70 2.08 29.73
CA HIS A 150 8.20 2.26 31.10
C HIS A 150 8.18 0.97 31.93
N LYS A 151 8.80 -0.12 31.44
CA LYS A 151 8.87 -1.43 32.09
C LYS A 151 7.49 -2.01 32.51
N ILE A 152 6.46 -1.74 31.72
CA ILE A 152 5.10 -2.26 31.93
C ILE A 152 4.98 -3.62 31.23
N GLN A 153 4.67 -4.66 31.99
CA GLN A 153 4.49 -6.02 31.47
C GLN A 153 3.03 -6.30 31.08
N ASP A 154 2.08 -5.81 31.88
CA ASP A 154 0.66 -6.04 31.67
C ASP A 154 0.08 -5.16 30.55
N ARG A 155 -0.68 -5.79 29.65
CA ARG A 155 -1.31 -5.13 28.51
C ARG A 155 -2.52 -4.30 28.93
N GLY A 156 -3.26 -4.72 29.96
CA GLY A 156 -4.42 -3.98 30.48
C GLY A 156 -4.01 -2.60 31.01
N THR A 157 -2.99 -2.59 31.86
CA THR A 157 -2.34 -1.39 32.41
C THR A 157 -1.82 -0.49 31.29
N ALA A 158 -1.22 -1.05 30.23
CA ALA A 158 -0.76 -0.28 29.10
C ALA A 158 -1.89 0.39 28.30
N LEU A 159 -3.06 -0.26 28.19
CA LEU A 159 -4.23 0.32 27.53
C LEU A 159 -4.82 1.48 28.35
N GLN A 160 -4.83 1.37 29.67
CA GLN A 160 -5.26 2.43 30.57
C GLN A 160 -4.28 3.61 30.61
N ARG A 161 -2.97 3.33 30.65
CA ARG A 161 -1.93 4.37 30.71
C ARG A 161 -1.71 5.05 29.36
N PHE A 162 -1.79 4.30 28.27
CA PHE A 162 -1.57 4.76 26.89
C PHE A 162 -2.79 4.48 25.99
N PRO A 163 -3.96 5.08 26.30
CA PRO A 163 -5.14 4.99 25.46
C PRO A 163 -4.88 5.67 24.12
N ARG A 164 -5.67 5.31 23.09
CA ARG A 164 -5.53 5.85 21.73
C ARG A 164 -5.43 7.37 21.71
N GLN A 165 -6.30 8.05 22.47
CA GLN A 165 -6.31 9.52 22.56
C GLN A 165 -4.95 10.10 22.98
N LYS A 166 -4.30 9.52 24.01
CA LYS A 166 -2.97 9.96 24.46
C LYS A 166 -1.87 9.71 23.43
N LEU A 167 -1.96 8.62 22.64
CA LEU A 167 -0.99 8.37 21.56
C LEU A 167 -0.95 9.54 20.56
N TYR A 168 -2.11 10.11 20.25
CA TYR A 168 -2.22 11.24 19.33
C TYR A 168 -1.95 12.57 20.02
N ALA A 169 -2.60 12.84 21.15
CA ALA A 169 -2.56 14.14 21.81
C ALA A 169 -1.23 14.42 22.53
N ASN A 170 -0.69 13.43 23.26
CA ASN A 170 0.47 13.63 24.14
C ASN A 170 1.77 13.18 23.45
N TYR A 171 1.70 12.11 22.67
CA TYR A 171 2.88 11.54 22.01
C TYR A 171 3.02 11.95 20.54
N GLY A 172 2.04 12.67 19.97
CA GLY A 172 2.14 13.24 18.64
C GLY A 172 2.11 12.21 17.50
N LEU A 173 1.53 11.02 17.71
CA LEU A 173 1.38 10.03 16.63
C LEU A 173 0.60 10.63 15.45
N TYR A 174 1.03 10.35 14.23
CA TYR A 174 0.33 10.77 13.02
C TYR A 174 -1.01 10.04 12.87
N LYS A 175 -2.09 10.81 12.67
CA LYS A 175 -3.44 10.29 12.42
C LYS A 175 -3.55 9.81 10.97
N VAL A 176 -3.38 8.52 10.76
CA VAL A 176 -3.58 7.89 9.45
C VAL A 176 -5.06 8.06 9.03
N PRO A 177 -5.34 8.62 7.84
CA PRO A 177 -6.71 8.76 7.35
C PRO A 177 -7.28 7.38 7.04
N VAL A 178 -8.41 7.02 7.64
CA VAL A 178 -9.10 5.74 7.39
C VAL A 178 -10.20 5.85 6.34
N THR A 179 -10.43 7.06 5.84
CA THR A 179 -11.40 7.33 4.78
C THR A 179 -10.63 7.77 3.54
N ALA A 180 -10.58 6.89 2.53
CA ALA A 180 -10.06 7.26 1.22
C ALA A 180 -11.07 8.17 0.51
N GLY A 181 -10.65 9.39 0.19
CA GLY A 181 -11.37 10.25 -0.73
C GLY A 181 -11.06 9.87 -2.18
N TRP A 182 -11.91 10.28 -3.12
CA TRP A 182 -11.56 10.27 -4.55
C TRP A 182 -10.45 11.30 -4.80
N LYS A 183 -9.20 10.88 -4.62
CA LYS A 183 -8.02 11.69 -4.93
C LYS A 183 -7.33 11.13 -6.17
N THR A 184 -6.65 11.98 -6.92
CA THR A 184 -5.77 11.58 -8.03
C THR A 184 -4.55 10.86 -7.45
N ALA A 185 -4.17 9.71 -8.00
CA ALA A 185 -2.91 9.07 -7.64
C ALA A 185 -1.76 9.92 -8.20
N HIS A 186 -0.83 10.35 -7.33
CA HIS A 186 0.37 11.03 -7.77
C HIS A 186 1.41 9.98 -8.20
N ALA A 187 1.32 9.54 -9.45
CA ALA A 187 2.51 9.10 -10.16
C ALA A 187 3.21 10.38 -10.62
N SER A 188 4.40 10.66 -10.10
CA SER A 188 5.19 11.78 -10.62
C SER A 188 5.53 11.47 -12.07
N VAL A 189 5.19 12.39 -12.97
CA VAL A 189 5.48 12.34 -14.41
C VAL A 189 6.99 12.47 -14.62
#